data_AF-A0A2K6DX30-F1
#
_entry.id   AF-A0A2K6DX30-F1
#
_cell.length_a   1.000
_cell.length_b   1.000
_cell.length_c   1.000
_cell.angle_alpha   90.00
_cell.angle_beta   90.00
_cell.angle_gamma   90.00
#
_symmetry.space_group_name_H-M   'P 1'
#
loop_
_entity.id
_entity.type
_entity.pdbx_description
1 polymer ?
#
loop_
_entity_poly.entity_id
_entity_poly.type
_entity_poly.pdbx_seq_one_letter_code
_entity_poly.pdbx_strand_id
1 'polypeptide(L)'
;GSRRALHFVFQSGKNPLRRPFYRDVLRHEELKKEFEEGCKGRLPYDGKWSKTMVGFGPEDDHFVAELTYNYGIGDYKLGNDFMGITLASSQAVSNARKLEWPLTEVAEGVFETEAPGGYKFYLQNRSLPQSDPVLKVTLAVSDLHKSLNYWCDLLGMKIYEKDEEKQRALLGYADNQCKLELQGVKGAVEHAAAFGRIAFSCPQKELPDLEDLMKRENQKILTPLVSLDTPGKATVQVVILADPDGHEICFVGDEAFRELSKVDPEGSKLLDDAMAADKSDEWFAKHNKPKASG
;
A
#
# COMPACT_ATOMS: atom_id res chain seq x y z
N GLY A 1 -11.70 18.91 6.13
CA GLY A 1 -10.76 18.70 7.25
C GLY A 1 -9.37 18.42 6.72
N SER A 2 -8.38 18.19 7.59
CA SER A 2 -7.06 17.75 7.10
C SER A 2 -7.14 16.28 6.70
N ARG A 3 -7.04 16.00 5.40
CA ARG A 3 -6.87 14.63 4.89
C ARG A 3 -5.41 14.18 5.06
N ARG A 4 -5.18 12.89 5.24
CA ARG A 4 -3.84 12.34 5.47
C ARG A 4 -3.58 11.08 4.65
N ALA A 5 -2.46 11.02 3.93
CA ALA A 5 -1.98 9.79 3.30
C ALA A 5 -1.50 8.80 4.36
N LEU A 6 -1.96 7.54 4.27
CA LEU A 6 -1.73 6.52 5.30
C LEU A 6 -0.78 5.43 4.84
N HIS A 7 -1.16 4.72 3.78
CA HIS A 7 -0.41 3.57 3.32
C HIS A 7 -0.77 3.17 1.89
N PHE A 8 0.08 2.31 1.32
CA PHE A 8 -0.23 1.55 0.12
C PHE A 8 -0.31 0.06 0.46
N VAL A 9 -1.37 -0.60 0.01
CA VAL A 9 -1.59 -2.03 0.19
C VAL A 9 -0.90 -2.80 -0.92
N PHE A 10 -0.08 -3.77 -0.54
CA PHE A 10 0.57 -4.73 -1.43
C PHE A 10 -0.02 -6.11 -1.22
N GLN A 11 -0.40 -6.76 -2.32
CA GLN A 11 -0.72 -8.19 -2.29
C GLN A 11 0.58 -8.97 -2.26
N SER A 12 0.65 -9.99 -1.41
CA SER A 12 1.89 -10.71 -1.25
C SER A 12 1.67 -12.20 -1.17
N GLY A 13 2.30 -12.93 -2.09
CA GLY A 13 2.44 -14.38 -1.99
C GLY A 13 3.39 -14.77 -0.86
N LYS A 14 3.48 -16.06 -0.54
CA LYS A 14 4.47 -16.51 0.44
C LYS A 14 5.85 -16.41 -0.17
N ASN A 15 6.65 -15.47 0.32
CA ASN A 15 8.04 -15.32 -0.13
C ASN A 15 8.94 -15.08 1.09
N PRO A 16 9.97 -15.93 1.32
CA PRO A 16 10.85 -15.79 2.47
C PRO A 16 11.67 -14.49 2.44
N LEU A 17 11.80 -13.85 1.27
CA LEU A 17 12.56 -12.61 1.09
C LEU A 17 11.76 -11.34 1.44
N ARG A 18 10.45 -11.43 1.74
CA ARG A 18 9.65 -10.25 2.10
C ARG A 18 10.22 -9.55 3.32
N ARG A 19 10.40 -10.31 4.40
CA ARG A 19 10.90 -9.78 5.66
C ARG A 19 12.33 -9.23 5.50
N PRO A 20 13.30 -9.95 4.89
CA PRO A 20 14.60 -9.38 4.57
C PRO A 20 14.52 -8.07 3.77
N PHE A 21 13.62 -7.96 2.81
CA PHE A 21 13.44 -6.70 2.08
C PHE A 21 12.95 -5.56 3.00
N TYR A 22 11.78 -5.70 3.59
CA TYR A 22 11.18 -4.59 4.33
C TYR A 22 11.94 -4.26 5.64
N ARG A 23 12.48 -5.28 6.32
CA ARG A 23 13.18 -5.08 7.59
C ARG A 23 14.68 -4.88 7.42
N ASP A 24 15.36 -5.65 6.58
CA ASP A 24 16.82 -5.65 6.54
C ASP A 24 17.36 -4.72 5.44
N VAL A 25 16.68 -4.60 4.30
CA VAL A 25 16.99 -3.60 3.27
C VAL A 25 16.44 -2.24 3.68
N LEU A 26 15.12 -2.12 3.85
CA LEU A 26 14.50 -0.80 4.10
C LEU A 26 14.60 -0.34 5.56
N ARG A 27 14.82 -1.24 6.54
CA ARG A 27 14.94 -0.92 7.98
C ARG A 27 13.64 -0.41 8.63
N HIS A 28 12.56 -1.18 8.49
CA HIS A 28 11.23 -0.84 9.00
C HIS A 28 10.85 -1.53 10.32
N GLU A 29 9.87 -0.96 11.03
CA GLU A 29 9.11 -1.60 12.12
C GLU A 29 7.83 -2.26 11.58
N GLU A 30 7.50 -3.44 12.12
CA GLU A 30 6.41 -4.29 11.63
C GLU A 30 5.27 -4.37 12.65
N LEU A 31 4.04 -4.14 12.21
CA LEU A 31 2.81 -4.25 13.00
C LEU A 31 1.91 -5.34 12.42
N LYS A 32 1.61 -6.37 13.19
CA LYS A 32 0.78 -7.48 12.73
C LYS A 32 -0.71 -7.29 13.07
N LYS A 33 -1.58 -7.70 12.15
CA LYS A 33 -3.00 -8.03 12.40
C LYS A 33 -3.34 -9.34 11.68
N GLU A 34 -3.74 -10.36 12.41
CA GLU A 34 -4.30 -11.59 11.83
C GLU A 34 -5.82 -11.50 11.78
N PHE A 35 -6.41 -11.93 10.66
CA PHE A 35 -7.86 -11.97 10.48
C PHE A 35 -8.27 -13.38 10.07
N GLU A 36 -9.25 -13.93 10.78
CA GLU A 36 -9.97 -15.13 10.34
C GLU A 36 -11.33 -14.69 9.80
N GLU A 37 -11.49 -14.60 8.48
CA GLU A 37 -12.84 -14.64 7.91
C GLU A 37 -13.33 -16.10 7.94
N GLY A 38 -13.95 -16.44 9.07
CA GLY A 38 -14.47 -17.78 9.32
C GLY A 38 -15.68 -18.10 8.46
N CYS A 39 -15.48 -18.66 7.27
CA CYS A 39 -16.50 -19.50 6.64
C CYS A 39 -16.36 -20.91 7.21
N LYS A 40 -17.17 -21.25 8.23
CA LYS A 40 -17.25 -22.59 8.81
C LYS A 40 -17.63 -23.61 7.73
N GLY A 41 -16.63 -24.26 7.11
CA GLY A 41 -16.88 -25.39 6.18
C GLY A 41 -15.89 -25.61 5.04
N ARG A 42 -14.88 -24.74 4.81
CA ARG A 42 -13.85 -24.95 3.77
C ARG A 42 -12.47 -25.24 4.34
N LEU A 43 -11.58 -25.73 3.47
CA LEU A 43 -10.21 -26.21 3.75
C LEU A 43 -9.46 -25.24 4.70
N PRO A 44 -8.53 -25.73 5.56
CA PRO A 44 -7.97 -24.96 6.69
C PRO A 44 -7.23 -23.66 6.38
N TYR A 45 -6.97 -23.35 5.10
CA TYR A 45 -6.33 -22.11 4.63
C TYR A 45 -7.17 -21.34 3.60
N ASP A 46 -8.38 -21.81 3.28
CA ASP A 46 -9.30 -21.11 2.39
C ASP A 46 -9.85 -19.87 3.11
N GLY A 47 -9.73 -18.70 2.49
CA GLY A 47 -10.13 -17.42 3.08
C GLY A 47 -9.27 -16.92 4.25
N LYS A 48 -8.21 -17.63 4.66
CA LYS A 48 -7.28 -17.14 5.68
C LYS A 48 -6.31 -16.14 5.11
N TRP A 49 -6.16 -15.01 5.80
CA TRP A 49 -5.24 -13.96 5.43
C TRP A 49 -4.65 -13.25 6.65
N SER A 50 -3.56 -12.54 6.43
CA SER A 50 -2.91 -11.72 7.44
C SER A 50 -2.52 -10.38 6.85
N LYS A 51 -2.43 -9.39 7.73
CA LYS A 51 -2.04 -8.02 7.43
C LYS A 51 -0.80 -7.67 8.24
N THR A 52 0.16 -7.01 7.60
CA THR A 52 1.33 -6.46 8.28
C THR A 52 1.59 -5.05 7.82
N MET A 53 1.58 -4.08 8.73
CA MET A 53 1.95 -2.69 8.43
C MET A 53 3.45 -2.55 8.62
N VAL A 54 4.15 -1.96 7.66
CA VAL A 54 5.61 -1.89 7.66
C VAL A 54 6.06 -0.50 7.21
N GLY A 55 6.76 0.22 8.09
CA GLY A 55 7.16 1.61 7.82
C GLY A 55 8.38 2.06 8.63
N PHE A 56 8.80 3.31 8.40
CA PHE A 56 9.93 3.94 9.11
C PHE A 56 9.56 4.53 10.49
N GLY A 57 8.29 4.47 10.86
CA GLY A 57 7.78 4.98 12.12
C GLY A 57 6.27 4.75 12.27
N PRO A 58 5.65 5.35 13.30
CA PRO A 58 4.22 5.18 13.58
C PRO A 58 3.32 5.62 12.43
N GLU A 59 2.21 4.91 12.23
CA GLU A 59 1.21 5.24 11.20
C GLU A 59 0.51 6.60 11.42
N ASP A 60 0.72 7.26 12.55
CA ASP A 60 0.15 8.58 12.85
C ASP A 60 0.79 9.71 12.03
N ASP A 61 2.08 9.57 11.73
CA ASP A 61 2.92 10.58 11.07
C ASP A 61 3.78 10.02 9.92
N HIS A 62 3.73 8.71 9.65
CA HIS A 62 4.42 8.06 8.53
C HIS A 62 3.44 7.45 7.54
N PHE A 63 3.83 7.46 6.27
CA PHE A 63 3.24 6.64 5.22
C PHE A 63 3.88 5.25 5.25
N VAL A 64 3.07 4.20 5.34
CA VAL A 64 3.57 2.83 5.51
C VAL A 64 3.15 1.90 4.36
N ALA A 65 3.73 0.71 4.29
CA ALA A 65 3.28 -0.36 3.42
C ALA A 65 2.37 -1.31 4.20
N GLU A 66 1.19 -1.63 3.67
CA GLU A 66 0.33 -2.68 4.20
C GLU A 66 0.53 -3.95 3.37
N LEU A 67 1.11 -5.00 3.97
CA LEU A 67 1.31 -6.28 3.31
C LEU A 67 0.12 -7.19 3.60
N THR A 68 -0.59 -7.58 2.56
CA THR A 68 -1.68 -8.57 2.65
C THR A 68 -1.19 -9.92 2.17
N TYR A 69 -1.14 -10.91 3.08
CA TYR A 69 -0.74 -12.27 2.78
C TYR A 69 -1.94 -13.23 2.88
N ASN A 70 -2.33 -13.82 1.75
CA ASN A 70 -3.37 -14.84 1.67
C ASN A 70 -2.73 -16.23 1.69
N TYR A 71 -3.05 -17.05 2.69
CA TYR A 71 -2.33 -18.32 2.91
C TYR A 71 -2.55 -19.34 1.77
N GLY A 72 -3.65 -19.21 1.03
CA GLY A 72 -3.99 -20.06 -0.11
C GLY A 72 -3.45 -19.60 -1.47
N ILE A 73 -2.83 -18.43 -1.56
CA ILE A 73 -2.35 -17.83 -2.82
C ILE A 73 -0.81 -17.81 -2.84
N GLY A 74 -0.24 -18.33 -3.92
CA GLY A 74 1.21 -18.49 -4.08
C GLY A 74 1.90 -17.25 -4.65
N ASP A 75 1.26 -16.65 -5.65
CA ASP A 75 1.77 -15.53 -6.43
C ASP A 75 0.62 -14.66 -6.94
N TYR A 76 0.96 -13.44 -7.36
CA TYR A 76 0.03 -12.49 -7.97
C TYR A 76 0.64 -11.96 -9.24
N LYS A 77 -0.11 -11.98 -10.34
CA LYS A 77 0.35 -11.37 -11.59
C LYS A 77 0.39 -9.84 -11.45
N LEU A 78 1.58 -9.25 -11.58
CA LEU A 78 1.77 -7.80 -11.59
C LEU A 78 1.27 -7.16 -12.89
N GLY A 79 0.60 -6.03 -12.75
CA GLY A 79 0.15 -5.17 -13.83
C GLY A 79 1.17 -4.12 -14.24
N ASN A 80 0.70 -3.05 -14.88
CA ASN A 80 1.48 -1.83 -15.15
C ASN A 80 0.94 -0.59 -14.38
N ASP A 81 -0.03 -0.81 -13.50
CA ASP A 81 -0.78 0.20 -12.76
C ASP A 81 0.06 0.85 -11.65
N PHE A 82 0.78 0.05 -10.87
CA PHE A 82 1.71 0.53 -9.86
C PHE A 82 3.11 0.72 -10.44
N MET A 83 3.62 1.96 -10.43
CA MET A 83 4.92 2.29 -11.01
C MET A 83 6.05 2.41 -9.99
N GLY A 84 5.73 2.51 -8.69
CA GLY A 84 6.70 2.36 -7.61
C GLY A 84 6.51 3.31 -6.42
N ILE A 85 7.16 2.97 -5.31
CA ILE A 85 7.34 3.87 -4.17
C ILE A 85 8.74 4.51 -4.24
N THR A 86 8.82 5.83 -4.06
CA THR A 86 10.11 6.53 -3.92
C THR A 86 10.35 6.89 -2.46
N LEU A 87 11.55 6.63 -1.95
CA LEU A 87 11.96 6.99 -0.61
C LEU A 87 13.40 7.53 -0.57
N ALA A 88 13.71 8.35 0.43
CA ALA A 88 15.04 8.94 0.63
C ALA A 88 15.76 8.27 1.80
N SER A 89 16.64 7.32 1.50
CA SER A 89 17.43 6.61 2.51
C SER A 89 18.75 6.09 1.95
N SER A 90 19.84 6.81 2.22
CA SER A 90 21.21 6.34 1.99
C SER A 90 21.52 5.05 2.77
N GLN A 91 20.87 4.84 3.92
CA GLN A 91 20.98 3.60 4.69
C GLN A 91 20.36 2.42 3.94
N ALA A 92 19.20 2.59 3.31
CA ALA A 92 18.57 1.52 2.53
C ALA A 92 19.44 1.13 1.32
N VAL A 93 20.03 2.11 0.63
CA VAL A 93 21.00 1.85 -0.45
C VAL A 93 22.21 1.07 0.07
N SER A 94 22.77 1.47 1.21
CA SER A 94 23.91 0.80 1.84
C SER A 94 23.56 -0.64 2.27
N ASN A 95 22.37 -0.85 2.82
CA ASN A 95 21.88 -2.15 3.25
C ASN A 95 21.69 -3.09 2.07
N ALA A 96 21.01 -2.65 1.01
CA ALA A 96 20.83 -3.43 -0.20
C ALA A 96 22.17 -3.86 -0.79
N ARG A 97 23.16 -2.96 -0.89
CA ARG A 97 24.52 -3.32 -1.35
C ARG A 97 25.19 -4.37 -0.44
N LYS A 98 25.09 -4.20 0.88
CA LYS A 98 25.66 -5.14 1.86
C LYS A 98 25.02 -6.53 1.78
N LEU A 99 23.73 -6.59 1.50
CA LEU A 99 22.94 -7.81 1.36
C LEU A 99 22.96 -8.38 -0.06
N GLU A 100 23.71 -7.76 -0.98
CA GLU A 100 23.72 -8.10 -2.41
C GLU A 100 22.31 -8.11 -3.04
N TRP A 101 21.41 -7.27 -2.52
CA TRP A 101 20.08 -7.07 -3.08
C TRP A 101 20.18 -6.29 -4.40
N PRO A 102 19.50 -6.71 -5.48
CA PRO A 102 19.58 -6.05 -6.77
C PRO A 102 19.27 -4.55 -6.70
N LEU A 103 20.20 -3.73 -7.16
CA LEU A 103 20.07 -2.28 -7.27
C LEU A 103 20.62 -1.82 -8.60
N THR A 104 19.85 -0.99 -9.31
CA THR A 104 20.29 -0.36 -10.56
C THR A 104 20.16 1.16 -10.43
N GLU A 105 21.21 1.92 -10.71
CA GLU A 105 21.11 3.38 -10.73
C GLU A 105 20.38 3.82 -12.01
N VAL A 106 19.21 4.44 -11.86
CA VAL A 106 18.31 4.82 -12.98
C VAL A 106 18.30 6.33 -13.23
N ALA A 107 18.76 7.10 -12.25
CA ALA A 107 19.07 8.53 -12.35
C ALA A 107 20.17 8.85 -11.34
N GLU A 108 20.82 10.01 -11.47
CA GLU A 108 21.88 10.44 -10.55
C GLU A 108 21.42 10.35 -9.08
N GLY A 109 22.02 9.44 -8.31
CA GLY A 109 21.71 9.24 -6.91
C GLY A 109 20.36 8.56 -6.63
N VAL A 110 19.70 7.96 -7.64
CA VAL A 110 18.43 7.23 -7.50
C VAL A 110 18.60 5.79 -7.97
N PHE A 111 18.38 4.84 -7.06
CA PHE A 111 18.53 3.41 -7.31
C PHE A 111 17.18 2.71 -7.36
N GLU A 112 16.89 2.03 -8.47
CA GLU A 112 15.75 1.13 -8.60
C GLU A 112 16.08 -0.23 -7.96
N THR A 113 15.14 -0.76 -7.18
CA THR A 113 15.11 -2.13 -6.66
C THR A 113 13.68 -2.65 -6.73
N GLU A 114 13.51 -3.96 -6.68
CA GLU A 114 12.20 -4.59 -6.57
C GLU A 114 12.03 -5.25 -5.21
N ALA A 115 10.86 -5.07 -4.61
CA ALA A 115 10.39 -5.91 -3.52
C ALA A 115 9.96 -7.28 -4.08
N PRO A 116 9.87 -8.32 -3.23
CA PRO A 116 9.29 -9.59 -3.65
C PRO A 116 7.89 -9.42 -4.26
N GLY A 117 7.68 -9.98 -5.45
CA GLY A 117 6.49 -9.76 -6.26
C GLY A 117 6.69 -8.79 -7.43
N GLY A 118 7.87 -8.16 -7.55
CA GLY A 118 8.21 -7.26 -8.66
C GLY A 118 7.83 -5.80 -8.41
N TYR A 119 7.38 -5.45 -7.20
CA TYR A 119 6.99 -4.08 -6.86
C TYR A 119 8.21 -3.17 -6.83
N LYS A 120 8.20 -2.12 -7.66
CA LYS A 120 9.33 -1.18 -7.76
C LYS A 120 9.45 -0.27 -6.54
N PHE A 121 10.68 -0.09 -6.09
CA PHE A 121 11.09 0.91 -5.10
C PHE A 121 12.27 1.72 -5.67
N TYR A 122 12.20 3.03 -5.52
CA TYR A 122 13.26 3.96 -5.91
C TYR A 122 13.89 4.58 -4.66
N LEU A 123 15.15 4.26 -4.42
CA LEU A 123 15.92 4.69 -3.27
C LEU A 123 16.78 5.90 -3.66
N GLN A 124 16.41 7.09 -3.18
CA GLN A 124 17.27 8.25 -3.28
C GLN A 124 18.39 8.14 -2.25
N ASN A 125 19.65 8.14 -2.68
CA ASN A 125 20.83 7.99 -1.84
C ASN A 125 21.16 9.27 -1.07
N ARG A 126 20.22 9.71 -0.24
CA ARG A 126 20.33 10.86 0.65
C ARG A 126 19.58 10.56 1.95
N SER A 127 19.84 11.35 2.98
CA SER A 127 19.13 11.26 4.25
C SER A 127 18.32 12.54 4.47
N LEU A 128 17.08 12.40 4.92
CA LEU A 128 16.25 13.51 5.36
C LEU A 128 16.18 13.48 6.90
N PRO A 129 16.76 14.46 7.61
CA PRO A 129 16.65 14.51 9.04
C PRO A 129 15.20 14.83 9.45
N GLN A 130 14.65 14.06 10.38
CA GLN A 130 13.38 14.36 11.07
C GLN A 130 12.11 14.37 10.19
N SER A 131 12.12 13.67 9.06
CA SER A 131 10.91 13.44 8.25
C SER A 131 10.76 11.98 7.87
N ASP A 132 9.53 11.58 7.54
CA ASP A 132 9.27 10.29 6.90
C ASP A 132 10.14 10.16 5.62
N PRO A 133 10.92 9.07 5.48
CA PRO A 133 11.68 8.81 4.26
C PRO A 133 10.81 8.56 3.03
N VAL A 134 9.56 8.13 3.18
CA VAL A 134 8.68 7.84 2.05
C VAL A 134 8.19 9.13 1.42
N LEU A 135 8.54 9.34 0.14
CA LEU A 135 8.28 10.59 -0.56
C LEU A 135 7.01 10.55 -1.40
N LYS A 136 6.84 9.47 -2.17
CA LYS A 136 5.71 9.35 -3.09
C LYS A 136 5.38 7.91 -3.48
N VAL A 137 4.11 7.70 -3.82
CA VAL A 137 3.62 6.56 -4.61
C VAL A 137 3.40 7.04 -6.05
N THR A 138 3.81 6.25 -7.04
CA THR A 138 3.61 6.57 -8.46
C THR A 138 2.62 5.59 -9.08
N LEU A 139 1.53 6.11 -9.67
CA LEU A 139 0.50 5.32 -10.35
C LEU A 139 0.43 5.72 -11.83
N ALA A 140 0.23 4.71 -12.69
CA ALA A 140 0.01 4.90 -14.12
C ALA A 140 -1.41 5.43 -14.36
N VAL A 141 -1.56 6.39 -15.26
CA VAL A 141 -2.87 6.92 -15.69
C VAL A 141 -2.99 6.94 -17.20
N SER A 142 -4.17 6.66 -17.75
CA SER A 142 -4.40 6.70 -19.19
C SER A 142 -4.68 8.11 -19.71
N ASP A 143 -5.22 8.99 -18.86
CA ASP A 143 -5.58 10.37 -19.20
C ASP A 143 -5.32 11.29 -18.00
N LEU A 144 -4.16 11.96 -18.01
CA LEU A 144 -3.73 12.80 -16.91
C LEU A 144 -4.74 13.92 -16.60
N HIS A 145 -5.45 14.46 -17.59
CA HIS A 145 -6.42 15.53 -17.35
C HIS A 145 -7.63 15.03 -16.57
N LYS A 146 -8.17 13.86 -16.93
CA LYS A 146 -9.26 13.23 -16.17
C LYS A 146 -8.83 12.87 -14.75
N SER A 147 -7.63 12.31 -14.60
CA SER A 147 -7.12 11.96 -13.27
C SER A 147 -6.89 13.22 -12.42
N LEU A 148 -6.40 14.32 -12.99
CA LEU A 148 -6.27 15.59 -12.29
C LEU A 148 -7.62 16.15 -11.83
N ASN A 149 -8.66 16.12 -12.68
CA ASN A 149 -10.01 16.54 -12.27
C ASN A 149 -10.52 15.69 -11.10
N TYR A 150 -10.35 14.37 -11.16
CA TYR A 150 -10.76 13.48 -10.07
C TYR A 150 -9.99 13.75 -8.77
N TRP A 151 -8.66 13.71 -8.81
CA TRP A 151 -7.81 13.79 -7.62
C TRP A 151 -7.74 15.19 -7.02
N CYS A 152 -7.81 16.25 -7.84
CA CYS A 152 -7.73 17.64 -7.39
C CYS A 152 -9.11 18.24 -7.12
N ASP A 153 -10.02 18.20 -8.11
CA ASP A 153 -11.28 18.93 -8.02
C ASP A 153 -12.28 18.19 -7.11
N LEU A 154 -12.31 16.85 -7.14
CA LEU A 154 -13.22 16.06 -6.30
C LEU A 154 -12.57 15.68 -4.97
N LEU A 155 -11.34 15.15 -4.99
CA LEU A 155 -10.67 14.68 -3.79
C LEU A 155 -9.83 15.74 -3.07
N GLY A 156 -9.69 16.95 -3.63
CA GLY A 156 -9.09 18.10 -2.96
C GLY A 156 -7.57 18.04 -2.80
N MET A 157 -6.86 17.22 -3.58
CA MET A 157 -5.40 17.27 -3.60
C MET A 157 -4.88 18.54 -4.28
N LYS A 158 -3.75 19.05 -3.80
CA LYS A 158 -3.02 20.15 -4.43
C LYS A 158 -2.01 19.61 -5.41
N ILE A 159 -1.81 20.33 -6.52
CA ILE A 159 -0.74 20.08 -7.49
C ILE A 159 0.55 20.74 -6.97
N TYR A 160 1.60 19.94 -6.76
CA TYR A 160 2.94 20.39 -6.40
C TYR A 160 3.83 20.55 -7.63
N GLU A 161 3.71 19.63 -8.57
CA GLU A 161 4.44 19.66 -9.84
C GLU A 161 3.52 19.20 -10.97
N LYS A 162 3.69 19.77 -12.15
CA LYS A 162 3.02 19.33 -13.37
C LYS A 162 3.98 19.50 -14.54
N ASP A 163 4.19 18.42 -15.28
CA ASP A 163 5.01 18.37 -16.49
C ASP A 163 4.12 17.84 -17.62
N GLU A 164 3.66 18.74 -18.49
CA GLU A 164 2.75 18.40 -19.58
C GLU A 164 3.46 17.61 -20.69
N GLU A 165 4.75 17.85 -20.92
CA GLU A 165 5.50 17.12 -21.94
C GLU A 165 5.70 15.66 -21.55
N LYS A 166 6.00 15.40 -20.27
CA LYS A 166 6.16 14.05 -19.72
C LYS A 166 4.86 13.41 -19.25
N GLN A 167 3.74 14.12 -19.36
CA GLN A 167 2.44 13.69 -18.83
C GLN A 167 2.55 13.25 -17.37
N ARG A 168 3.14 14.09 -16.51
CA ARG A 168 3.37 13.76 -15.09
C ARG A 168 2.80 14.84 -14.18
N ALA A 169 2.19 14.46 -13.07
CA ALA A 169 1.81 15.39 -12.02
C ALA A 169 2.13 14.82 -10.63
N LEU A 170 2.55 15.68 -9.71
CA LEU A 170 2.79 15.34 -8.30
C LEU A 170 1.74 16.03 -7.44
N LEU A 171 0.98 15.25 -6.68
CA LEU A 171 -0.17 15.67 -5.90
C LEU A 171 0.02 15.40 -4.41
N GLY A 172 -0.70 16.13 -3.56
CA GLY A 172 -0.76 15.80 -2.14
C GLY A 172 -1.66 16.70 -1.32
N TYR A 173 -1.92 16.28 -0.07
CA TYR A 173 -2.73 17.06 0.87
C TYR A 173 -1.94 18.08 1.67
N ALA A 174 -0.68 17.79 2.00
CA ALA A 174 0.20 18.68 2.74
C ALA A 174 1.69 18.46 2.39
N ASP A 175 2.51 19.48 2.62
CA ASP A 175 3.93 19.50 2.27
C ASP A 175 4.70 18.35 2.95
N ASN A 176 4.34 18.03 4.19
CA ASN A 176 4.98 17.01 5.02
C ASN A 176 4.43 15.59 4.86
N GLN A 177 3.49 15.34 3.95
CA GLN A 177 2.93 14.01 3.70
C GLN A 177 3.55 13.35 2.45
N CYS A 178 3.50 12.03 2.39
CA CYS A 178 3.73 11.28 1.15
C CYS A 178 2.84 11.82 0.01
N LYS A 179 3.43 11.98 -1.17
CA LYS A 179 2.78 12.51 -2.37
C LYS A 179 2.25 11.39 -3.26
N LEU A 180 1.29 11.71 -4.12
CA LEU A 180 0.83 10.84 -5.19
C LEU A 180 1.35 11.40 -6.52
N GLU A 181 2.20 10.64 -7.20
CA GLU A 181 2.60 10.95 -8.57
C GLU A 181 1.71 10.19 -9.55
N LEU A 182 1.12 10.93 -10.49
CA LEU A 182 0.39 10.37 -11.62
C LEU A 182 1.29 10.46 -12.85
N GLN A 183 1.55 9.32 -13.48
CA GLN A 183 2.36 9.22 -14.68
C GLN A 183 1.50 8.71 -15.83
N GLY A 184 1.29 9.55 -16.83
CA GLY A 184 0.63 9.20 -18.07
C GLY A 184 1.38 8.09 -18.79
N VAL A 185 0.67 7.03 -19.15
CA VAL A 185 1.22 5.89 -19.92
C VAL A 185 0.56 5.79 -21.30
N LYS A 186 1.26 5.15 -22.24
CA LYS A 186 0.67 4.82 -23.54
C LYS A 186 -0.11 3.53 -23.42
N GLY A 187 -1.40 3.56 -23.75
CA GLY A 187 -2.27 2.39 -23.72
C GLY A 187 -3.13 2.31 -22.46
N ALA A 188 -3.64 1.12 -22.17
CA ALA A 188 -4.50 0.89 -21.02
C ALA A 188 -3.68 0.68 -19.74
N VAL A 189 -4.26 1.09 -18.61
CA VAL A 189 -3.80 0.69 -17.28
C VAL A 189 -4.31 -0.73 -17.01
N GLU A 190 -3.38 -1.65 -16.79
CA GLU A 190 -3.62 -3.05 -16.50
C GLU A 190 -3.32 -3.32 -15.03
N HIS A 191 -4.36 -3.55 -14.23
CA HIS A 191 -4.23 -3.89 -12.80
C HIS A 191 -3.73 -5.32 -12.56
N ALA A 192 -4.02 -6.23 -13.49
CA ALA A 192 -3.84 -7.67 -13.32
C ALA A 192 -4.39 -8.14 -11.96
N ALA A 193 -3.62 -8.89 -11.17
CA ALA A 193 -4.08 -9.43 -9.89
C ALA A 193 -3.33 -8.88 -8.69
N ALA A 194 -2.13 -8.35 -8.90
CA ALA A 194 -1.29 -7.81 -7.83
C ALA A 194 -1.58 -6.33 -7.51
N PHE A 195 -2.66 -5.77 -8.08
CA PHE A 195 -3.08 -4.39 -7.86
C PHE A 195 -3.23 -4.08 -6.38
N GLY A 196 -2.81 -2.87 -6.03
CA GLY A 196 -2.84 -2.38 -4.66
C GLY A 196 -4.02 -1.45 -4.39
N ARG A 197 -3.97 -0.83 -3.22
CA ARG A 197 -4.91 0.21 -2.80
C ARG A 197 -4.16 1.29 -2.05
N ILE A 198 -4.41 2.55 -2.36
CA ILE A 198 -3.89 3.66 -1.56
C ILE A 198 -4.94 4.10 -0.54
N ALA A 199 -4.53 4.37 0.70
CA ALA A 199 -5.43 4.75 1.78
C ALA A 199 -5.16 6.18 2.28
N PHE A 200 -6.26 6.88 2.55
CA PHE A 200 -6.28 8.21 3.15
C PHE A 200 -7.22 8.23 4.35
N SER A 201 -6.93 9.05 5.35
CA SER A 201 -7.92 9.40 6.37
C SER A 201 -8.55 10.76 6.10
N CYS A 202 -9.79 10.91 6.59
CA CYS A 202 -10.47 12.19 6.76
C CYS A 202 -11.28 12.14 8.07
N PRO A 203 -11.75 13.27 8.61
CA PRO A 203 -12.68 13.22 9.74
C PRO A 203 -13.86 12.31 9.42
N GLN A 204 -14.22 11.40 10.34
CA GLN A 204 -15.24 10.36 10.09
C GLN A 204 -16.56 10.95 9.58
N LYS A 205 -16.95 12.12 10.09
CA LYS A 205 -18.16 12.84 9.67
C LYS A 205 -18.18 13.27 8.20
N GLU A 206 -17.02 13.33 7.52
CA GLU A 206 -16.90 13.71 6.12
C GLU A 206 -17.07 12.50 5.17
N LEU A 207 -17.10 11.26 5.67
CA LEU A 207 -17.26 10.06 4.84
C LEU A 207 -18.62 10.00 4.10
N PRO A 208 -19.77 10.31 4.73
CA PRO A 208 -21.05 10.37 4.02
C PRO A 208 -21.04 11.44 2.92
N ASP A 209 -20.47 12.62 3.19
CA ASP A 209 -20.36 13.71 2.22
C ASP A 209 -19.49 13.31 1.01
N LEU A 210 -18.42 12.54 1.25
CA LEU A 210 -17.58 11.98 0.20
C LEU A 210 -18.36 10.99 -0.68
N GLU A 211 -19.13 10.09 -0.08
CA GLU A 211 -19.96 9.14 -0.83
C GLU A 211 -21.01 9.89 -1.68
N ASP A 212 -21.69 10.88 -1.12
CA ASP A 212 -22.69 11.68 -1.82
C ASP A 212 -22.09 12.54 -2.94
N LEU A 213 -20.87 13.07 -2.74
CA LEU A 213 -20.10 13.70 -3.81
C LEU A 213 -19.84 12.72 -4.96
N MET A 214 -19.32 11.51 -4.67
CA MET A 214 -19.00 10.53 -5.71
C MET A 214 -20.23 10.05 -6.47
N LYS A 215 -21.39 9.88 -5.79
CA LYS A 215 -22.67 9.60 -6.45
C LYS A 215 -23.10 10.73 -7.38
N ARG A 216 -23.04 11.98 -6.90
CA ARG A 216 -23.46 13.16 -7.67
C ARG A 216 -22.61 13.35 -8.93
N GLU A 217 -21.30 13.16 -8.82
CA GLU A 217 -20.34 13.29 -9.92
C GLU A 217 -20.23 12.02 -10.77
N ASN A 218 -21.12 11.04 -10.55
CA ASN A 218 -21.18 9.75 -11.26
C ASN A 218 -19.84 9.00 -11.29
N GLN A 219 -19.11 9.05 -10.18
CA GLN A 219 -17.85 8.35 -9.97
C GLN A 219 -18.06 6.95 -9.37
N LYS A 220 -17.07 6.07 -9.53
CA LYS A 220 -17.17 4.69 -9.09
C LYS A 220 -16.94 4.55 -7.59
N ILE A 221 -17.98 4.08 -6.88
CA ILE A 221 -17.88 3.58 -5.50
C ILE A 221 -17.82 2.06 -5.57
N LEU A 222 -16.74 1.47 -5.05
CA LEU A 222 -16.55 0.03 -4.94
C LEU A 222 -17.21 -0.52 -3.68
N THR A 223 -17.11 0.21 -2.58
CA THR A 223 -17.74 -0.15 -1.30
C THR A 223 -18.31 1.11 -0.68
N PRO A 224 -19.64 1.21 -0.54
CA PRO A 224 -20.28 2.28 0.22
C PRO A 224 -19.81 2.28 1.68
N LEU A 225 -20.19 3.32 2.42
CA LEU A 225 -19.84 3.50 3.83
C LEU A 225 -20.15 2.22 4.63
N VAL A 226 -19.10 1.62 5.19
CA VAL A 226 -19.18 0.38 5.96
C VAL A 226 -18.28 0.43 7.19
N SER A 227 -18.71 -0.20 8.27
CA SER A 227 -17.89 -0.42 9.46
C SER A 227 -17.06 -1.70 9.31
N LEU A 228 -15.77 -1.62 9.62
CA LEU A 228 -14.85 -2.75 9.64
C LEU A 228 -14.35 -3.00 11.05
N ASP A 229 -14.56 -4.22 11.54
CA ASP A 229 -14.09 -4.66 12.84
C ASP A 229 -12.70 -5.28 12.75
N THR A 230 -11.84 -4.95 13.71
CA THR A 230 -10.57 -5.66 13.93
C THR A 230 -10.61 -6.25 15.33
N PRO A 231 -10.46 -7.59 15.49
CA PRO A 231 -10.51 -8.22 16.81
C PRO A 231 -9.57 -7.54 17.83
N GLY A 232 -10.13 -7.09 18.95
CA GLY A 232 -9.38 -6.43 20.02
C GLY A 232 -8.90 -5.00 19.72
N LYS A 233 -9.34 -4.37 18.63
CA LYS A 233 -9.00 -2.98 18.26
C LYS A 233 -10.25 -2.17 17.91
N ALA A 234 -10.07 -0.88 17.67
CA ALA A 234 -11.15 0.03 17.31
C ALA A 234 -11.80 -0.37 15.97
N THR A 235 -13.13 -0.35 15.92
CA THR A 235 -13.92 -0.41 14.68
C THR A 235 -13.73 0.88 13.91
N VAL A 236 -13.44 0.78 12.61
CA VAL A 236 -13.29 1.94 11.72
C VAL A 236 -14.40 1.99 10.68
N GLN A 237 -14.70 3.17 10.16
CA GLN A 237 -15.60 3.34 9.01
C GLN A 237 -14.80 3.67 7.77
N VAL A 238 -15.14 3.04 6.64
CA VAL A 238 -14.48 3.25 5.35
C VAL A 238 -15.45 3.46 4.21
N VAL A 239 -14.98 4.15 3.17
CA VAL A 239 -15.55 4.17 1.82
C VAL A 239 -14.44 3.76 0.86
N ILE A 240 -14.74 2.85 -0.08
CA ILE A 240 -13.77 2.42 -1.11
C ILE A 240 -14.24 2.92 -2.47
N LEU A 241 -13.35 3.66 -3.14
CA LEU A 241 -13.57 4.27 -4.45
C LEU A 241 -12.66 3.60 -5.49
N ALA A 242 -12.99 3.79 -6.76
CA ALA A 242 -12.05 3.62 -7.86
C ALA A 242 -11.90 4.94 -8.61
N ASP A 243 -10.67 5.30 -8.93
CA ASP A 243 -10.37 6.47 -9.76
C ASP A 243 -10.72 6.20 -11.25
N PRO A 244 -10.56 7.18 -12.16
CA PRO A 244 -10.91 7.02 -13.57
C PRO A 244 -10.19 5.86 -14.29
N ASP A 245 -9.03 5.45 -13.79
CA ASP A 245 -8.23 4.35 -14.33
C ASP A 245 -8.48 3.02 -13.60
N GLY A 246 -9.25 3.03 -12.50
CA GLY A 246 -9.61 1.84 -11.73
C GLY A 246 -8.77 1.63 -10.47
N HIS A 247 -7.85 2.55 -10.13
CA HIS A 247 -7.05 2.45 -8.91
C HIS A 247 -7.94 2.50 -7.68
N GLU A 248 -7.79 1.53 -6.78
CA GLU A 248 -8.58 1.49 -5.56
C GLU A 248 -8.09 2.51 -4.52
N ILE A 249 -9.05 3.18 -3.88
CA ILE A 249 -8.79 4.20 -2.86
C ILE A 249 -9.63 3.91 -1.63
N CYS A 250 -9.01 3.82 -0.46
CA CYS A 250 -9.72 3.74 0.83
C CYS A 250 -9.74 5.12 1.49
N PHE A 251 -10.92 5.63 1.83
CA PHE A 251 -11.06 6.70 2.81
C PHE A 251 -11.55 6.14 4.13
N VAL A 252 -10.82 6.39 5.21
CA VAL A 252 -11.15 5.93 6.57
C VAL A 252 -11.34 7.10 7.54
N GLY A 253 -12.23 6.94 8.52
CA GLY A 253 -12.38 7.92 9.60
C GLY A 253 -11.11 8.03 10.45
N ASP A 254 -10.47 9.21 10.48
CA ASP A 254 -9.15 9.42 11.11
C ASP A 254 -9.19 9.12 12.61
N GLU A 255 -10.26 9.51 13.31
CA GLU A 255 -10.36 9.40 14.77
C GLU A 255 -10.24 7.94 15.22
N ALA A 256 -11.02 7.05 14.60
CA ALA A 256 -10.97 5.63 14.90
C ALA A 256 -9.72 4.95 14.32
N PHE A 257 -9.23 5.44 13.17
CA PHE A 257 -8.02 4.89 12.56
C PHE A 257 -6.80 5.06 13.46
N ARG A 258 -6.62 6.23 14.11
CA ARG A 258 -5.52 6.48 15.07
C ARG A 258 -5.50 5.48 16.22
N GLU A 259 -6.68 5.10 16.72
CA GLU A 259 -6.79 4.08 17.77
C GLU A 259 -6.46 2.68 17.22
N LEU A 260 -6.89 2.38 15.99
CA LEU A 260 -6.63 1.11 15.30
C LEU A 260 -5.15 0.93 14.91
N SER A 261 -4.44 2.02 14.62
CA SER A 261 -3.08 2.06 14.06
C SER A 261 -1.98 2.28 15.09
N LYS A 262 -2.30 2.14 16.39
CA LYS A 262 -1.31 2.21 17.46
C LYS A 262 -0.23 1.15 17.25
N VAL A 263 1.02 1.59 17.38
CA VAL A 263 2.20 0.72 17.32
C VAL A 263 2.11 -0.33 18.41
N ASP A 264 2.35 -1.58 18.02
CA ASP A 264 2.44 -2.74 18.89
C ASP A 264 3.91 -2.99 19.21
N PRO A 265 4.36 -2.79 20.47
CA PRO A 265 5.75 -3.01 20.85
C PRO A 265 6.24 -4.45 20.64
N GLU A 266 5.33 -5.42 20.56
CA GLU A 266 5.65 -6.83 20.27
C GLU A 266 5.46 -7.20 18.79
N GLY A 267 5.11 -6.23 17.93
CA GLY A 267 4.72 -6.45 16.53
C GLY A 267 5.71 -7.30 15.73
N SER A 268 7.01 -7.03 15.82
CA SER A 268 8.04 -7.82 15.15
C SER A 268 8.09 -9.26 15.64
N LYS A 269 8.04 -9.48 16.96
CA LYS A 269 8.04 -10.84 17.53
C LYS A 269 6.78 -11.61 17.13
N LEU A 270 5.62 -10.95 17.17
CA LEU A 270 4.35 -11.54 16.77
C LEU A 270 4.35 -11.94 15.28
N LEU A 271 5.03 -11.19 14.42
CA LEU A 271 5.22 -11.56 13.02
C LEU A 271 6.14 -12.78 12.89
N ASP A 272 7.26 -12.80 13.62
CA ASP A 272 8.22 -13.92 13.62
C ASP A 272 7.55 -15.24 13.98
N ASP A 273 6.82 -15.22 15.08
CA ASP A 273 6.09 -16.37 15.60
C ASP A 273 5.03 -16.83 14.59
N ALA A 274 4.34 -15.89 13.92
CA ALA A 274 3.36 -16.20 12.87
C ALA A 274 3.99 -16.87 11.64
N MET A 275 5.10 -16.31 11.15
CA MET A 275 5.81 -16.83 10.00
C MET A 275 6.37 -18.23 10.29
N ALA A 276 6.88 -18.46 11.50
CA ALA A 276 7.36 -19.77 11.93
C ALA A 276 6.21 -20.79 12.07
N ALA A 277 5.03 -20.34 12.52
CA ALA A 277 3.84 -21.17 12.64
C ALA A 277 3.11 -21.43 11.30
N ASP A 278 3.42 -20.69 10.23
CA ASP A 278 2.77 -20.86 8.92
C ASP A 278 3.19 -22.17 8.22
N LYS A 279 2.35 -23.20 8.39
CA LYS A 279 2.46 -24.51 7.73
C LYS A 279 1.64 -24.65 6.45
N SER A 280 1.21 -23.54 5.82
CA SER A 280 0.37 -23.59 4.62
C SER A 280 1.00 -24.39 3.48
N ASP A 281 2.28 -24.16 3.12
CA ASP A 281 2.91 -24.91 2.02
C ASP A 281 3.01 -26.40 2.30
N GLU A 282 3.38 -26.78 3.54
CA GLU A 282 3.45 -28.17 3.98
C GLU A 282 2.08 -28.84 3.83
N TRP A 283 1.00 -28.13 4.20
CA TRP A 283 -0.35 -28.63 4.05
C TRP A 283 -0.76 -28.79 2.59
N PHE A 284 -0.53 -27.78 1.73
CA PHE A 284 -0.88 -27.84 0.31
C PHE A 284 -0.10 -28.96 -0.41
N ALA A 285 1.20 -29.10 -0.11
CA ALA A 285 2.05 -30.17 -0.63
C ALA A 285 1.54 -31.56 -0.19
N LYS A 286 1.23 -31.76 1.10
CA LYS A 286 0.71 -33.04 1.63
C LYS A 286 -0.60 -33.46 0.98
N HIS A 287 -1.41 -32.51 0.50
CA HIS A 287 -2.70 -32.78 -0.13
C HIS A 287 -2.64 -32.79 -1.67
N ASN A 288 -1.44 -32.73 -2.28
CA ASN A 288 -1.25 -32.65 -3.74
C ASN A 288 -2.09 -31.53 -4.38
N LYS A 289 -2.22 -30.38 -3.70
CA LYS A 289 -2.94 -29.22 -4.20
C LYS A 289 -1.95 -28.06 -4.38
N PRO A 290 -1.84 -27.45 -5.57
CA PRO A 290 -1.09 -26.21 -5.70
C PRO A 290 -1.84 -25.07 -4.99
N LYS A 291 -1.11 -24.08 -4.50
CA LYS A 291 -1.70 -22.79 -4.14
C LYS A 291 -2.25 -22.13 -5.40
N ALA A 292 -3.31 -21.33 -5.25
CA ALA A 292 -3.84 -20.57 -6.37
C ALA A 292 -2.82 -19.51 -6.82
N SER A 293 -2.81 -19.18 -8.10
CA SER A 293 -2.16 -17.99 -8.64
C SER A 293 -3.24 -16.92 -8.79
N GLY A 294 -2.95 -15.73 -8.29
CA GLY A 294 -3.79 -14.54 -8.38
C GLY A 294 -3.73 -13.94 -9.77
#